data_AF-A0A454VXN5-F1
#
_entry.id   AF-A0A454VXN5-F1
#
_cell.length_a   1.000
_cell.length_b   1.000
_cell.length_c   1.000
_cell.angle_alpha   90.00
_cell.angle_beta   90.00
_cell.angle_gamma   90.00
#
_symmetry.space_group_name_H-M   'P 1'
#
loop_
_entity.id
_entity.type
_entity.pdbx_description
1 polymer ?
#
loop_
_entity_poly.entity_id
_entity_poly.type
_entity_poly.pdbx_seq_one_letter_code
_entity_poly.pdbx_strand_id
1 'polypeptide(L)' 'MTPDELVREHTIYSCVMGSRAFGLATEGSDTDLRGVYLAPTPLFWRFDKPPAHVECPAPEQFSWELERFCELALR' A
#
# COMPACT_ATOMS: atom_id res chain seq x y z
N MET A 1 14.62 7.85 1.67
CA MET A 1 13.19 7.63 1.91
C MET A 1 13.02 6.16 2.22
N THR A 2 12.56 5.86 3.43
CA THR A 2 12.27 4.51 3.87
C THR A 2 10.94 4.03 3.27
N PRO A 3 10.68 2.72 3.22
CA PRO A 3 9.36 2.20 2.83
C PRO A 3 8.21 2.80 3.65
N ASP A 4 8.41 2.95 4.96
CA ASP A 4 7.43 3.55 5.87
C ASP A 4 7.09 5.00 5.49
N GLU A 5 8.10 5.81 5.13
CA GLU A 5 7.91 7.20 4.68
C GLU A 5 7.14 7.27 3.36
N LEU A 6 7.37 6.34 2.44
CA LEU A 6 6.61 6.24 1.18
C LEU A 6 5.13 6.03 1.47
N VAL A 7 4.78 5.06 2.32
CA VAL A 7 3.39 4.76 2.64
C VAL A 7 2.77 5.91 3.46
N ARG A 8 3.47 6.46 4.45
CA ARG A 8 2.90 7.52 5.32
C ARG A 8 2.63 8.83 4.59
N GLU A 9 3.53 9.24 3.70
CA GLU A 9 3.51 10.60 3.14
C GLU A 9 2.99 10.63 1.70
N HIS A 10 2.96 9.50 1.00
CA HIS A 10 2.65 9.44 -0.43
C HIS A 10 1.47 8.52 -0.76
N THR A 11 0.74 8.01 0.23
CA THR A 11 -0.50 7.26 -0.01
C THR A 11 -1.56 8.17 -0.63
N ILE A 12 -2.10 7.75 -1.78
CA ILE A 12 -3.17 8.45 -2.50
C ILE A 12 -4.52 7.74 -2.37
N TYR A 13 -4.50 6.47 -1.95
CA TYR A 13 -5.69 5.67 -1.69
C TYR A 13 -5.42 4.68 -0.56
N SER A 14 -6.36 4.55 0.37
CA SER A 14 -6.32 3.56 1.45
C SER A 14 -7.73 3.06 1.74
N CYS A 15 -7.88 1.76 1.91
CA CYS A 15 -9.13 1.15 2.33
C CYS A 15 -8.90 0.01 3.34
N VAL A 16 -9.92 -0.21 4.17
CA VAL A 16 -10.01 -1.41 5.00
C VAL A 16 -10.57 -2.52 4.14
N MET A 17 -9.95 -3.69 4.21
CA MET A 17 -10.38 -4.90 3.54
C MET A 17 -10.75 -5.98 4.57
N GLY A 18 -11.19 -7.13 4.08
CA GLY A 18 -11.44 -8.30 4.93
C GLY A 18 -12.69 -8.16 5.82
N SER A 19 -12.72 -8.94 6.90
CA SER A 19 -13.91 -9.14 7.75
C SER A 19 -14.52 -7.82 8.26
N ARG A 20 -13.68 -6.82 8.58
CA ARG A 20 -14.13 -5.48 9.01
C ARG A 20 -14.84 -4.71 7.91
N ALA A 21 -14.36 -4.79 6.67
CA ALA A 21 -15.00 -4.12 5.54
C ALA A 21 -16.40 -4.70 5.24
N PHE A 22 -16.60 -5.99 5.50
CA PHE A 22 -17.87 -6.70 5.23
C PHE A 22 -18.80 -6.81 6.44
N GLY A 23 -18.45 -6.25 7.60
CA GLY A 23 -19.25 -6.37 8.82
C GLY A 23 -19.28 -7.79 9.42
N LEU A 24 -18.30 -8.63 9.06
CA LEU A 24 -18.15 -10.01 9.54
C LEU A 24 -17.10 -10.14 10.66
N ALA A 25 -16.60 -9.01 11.17
CA ALA A 25 -15.55 -9.00 12.17
C ALA A 25 -16.04 -9.52 13.53
N THR A 26 -15.14 -10.23 14.22
CA THR A 26 -15.29 -10.65 15.62
C THR A 26 -14.24 -9.93 16.48
N GLU A 27 -14.28 -10.11 17.80
CA GLU A 27 -13.35 -9.45 18.73
C GLU A 27 -11.88 -9.75 18.41
N GLY A 28 -11.57 -10.95 17.93
CA GLY A 28 -10.21 -11.36 17.55
C GLY A 28 -9.81 -11.02 16.12
N SER A 29 -10.68 -10.40 15.32
CA SER A 29 -10.34 -10.07 13.94
C SER A 29 -9.25 -9.02 13.88
N ASP A 30 -8.42 -9.06 12.85
CA ASP A 30 -7.39 -8.09 12.44
C ASP A 30 -7.92 -7.06 11.42
N THR A 31 -7.16 -5.99 11.19
CA THR A 31 -7.55 -4.91 10.26
C THR A 31 -6.63 -4.91 9.05
N ASP A 32 -7.07 -5.57 7.98
CA ASP A 32 -6.39 -5.50 6.69
C ASP A 32 -6.48 -4.09 6.11
N LEU A 33 -5.33 -3.44 5.94
CA LEU A 33 -5.23 -2.19 5.21
C LEU A 33 -4.64 -2.47 3.84
N ARG A 34 -5.32 -1.99 2.79
CA ARG A 34 -4.80 -2.00 1.43
C ARG A 34 -4.68 -0.58 0.91
N GLY A 35 -3.54 -0.27 0.34
CA GLY A 35 -3.21 1.09 -0.10
C GLY A 35 -2.58 1.15 -1.47
N VAL A 36 -2.59 2.35 -2.04
CA VAL A 36 -1.79 2.73 -3.21
C VAL A 36 -1.03 3.99 -2.87
N TYR A 37 0.28 3.97 -3.07
CA TYR A 37 1.14 5.14 -2.88
C TYR A 37 1.77 5.59 -4.21
N LEU A 38 1.93 6.90 -4.36
CA LEU A 38 2.56 7.52 -5.52
C LEU A 38 4.03 7.80 -5.19
N ALA A 39 4.93 6.95 -5.67
CA ALA A 39 6.36 7.17 -5.45
C ALA A 39 6.81 8.54 -6.01
N PRO A 40 7.58 9.34 -5.26
CA PRO A 40 8.12 10.60 -5.77
C PRO A 40 8.90 10.41 -7.06
N THR A 41 8.67 11.31 -8.03
CA THR A 41 9.34 11.28 -9.34
C THR A 41 10.87 11.12 -9.27
N PRO A 42 11.61 11.77 -8.34
CA PRO A 42 13.07 11.58 -8.26
C PRO A 42 13.53 10.15 -7.97
N LEU A 43 12.68 9.30 -7.40
CA LEU A 43 13.04 7.89 -7.16
C LEU A 43 13.12 7.08 -8.46
N PHE A 44 12.42 7.50 -9.52
CA PHE A 44 12.50 6.87 -10.84
C PHE A 44 13.75 7.24 -11.64
N TRP A 45 14.53 8.22 -11.19
CA TRP A 45 15.80 8.60 -11.84
C TRP A 45 16.99 7.78 -11.34
N ARG A 46 16.76 6.90 -10.35
CA ARG A 46 17.76 5.98 -9.82
C ARG A 46 17.87 4.74 -10.71
N PHE A 47 18.96 3.99 -10.56
CA PHE A 47 19.10 2.71 -11.27
C PHE A 47 18.05 1.68 -10.82
N ASP A 48 17.70 1.72 -9.54
CA ASP A 48 16.63 0.90 -8.98
C ASP A 48 15.29 1.64 -9.04
N LYS A 49 14.23 0.92 -9.43
CA LYS A 49 12.86 1.42 -9.34
C LYS A 49 12.44 1.58 -7.87
N PRO A 50 11.44 2.44 -7.58
CA PRO A 50 10.77 2.44 -6.29
C PRO A 50 10.24 1.03 -5.94
N PRO A 51 10.10 0.68 -4.65
CA PRO A 51 9.55 -0.60 -4.24
C PRO A 51 8.18 -0.86 -4.89
N ALA A 52 7.96 -2.01 -5.49
CA ALA A 52 6.67 -2.30 -6.15
C ALA A 52 5.50 -2.38 -5.14
N HIS A 53 5.81 -2.70 -3.88
CA HIS A 53 4.89 -2.70 -2.75
C HIS A 53 5.65 -2.52 -1.44
N VAL A 54 4.92 -2.24 -0.37
CA VAL A 54 5.42 -2.06 0.99
C VAL A 54 4.44 -2.68 2.00
N GLU A 55 4.97 -3.43 2.98
CA GLU A 55 4.21 -4.13 4.03
C GLU A 55 4.42 -3.48 5.41
N CYS A 56 4.20 -2.18 5.49
CA CYS A 56 4.37 -1.36 6.69
C CYS A 56 3.63 -0.02 6.50
N PRO A 57 3.54 0.88 7.50
CA PRO A 57 4.08 0.79 8.86
C PRO A 57 3.25 -0.04 9.85
N ALA A 58 1.96 -0.31 9.57
CA ALA A 58 1.10 -1.06 10.48
C ALA A 58 1.13 -2.58 10.20
N PRO A 59 0.86 -3.43 11.22
CA PRO A 59 0.52 -4.83 10.98
C PRO A 59 -0.66 -4.96 10.00
N GLU A 60 -0.63 -5.98 9.14
CA GLU A 60 -1.65 -6.24 8.11
C GLU A 60 -1.89 -5.09 7.11
N GLN A 61 -0.92 -4.18 6.97
CA GLN A 61 -0.93 -3.13 5.95
C GLN A 61 -0.08 -3.52 4.74
N PHE A 62 -0.71 -3.49 3.56
CA PHE A 62 -0.04 -3.77 2.29
C PHE A 62 -0.37 -2.65 1.29
N SER A 63 0.64 -1.97 0.77
CA SER A 63 0.44 -0.86 -0.18
C SER A 63 1.22 -1.08 -1.48
N TRP A 64 0.55 -0.98 -2.62
CA TRP A 64 1.19 -1.02 -3.94
C TRP A 64 1.71 0.36 -4.33
N GLU A 65 2.80 0.39 -5.09
CA GLU A 65 3.14 1.57 -5.88
C GLU A 65 2.13 1.73 -7.04
N LEU A 66 1.85 2.96 -7.47
CA LEU A 66 0.81 3.26 -8.46
C LEU A 66 1.00 2.58 -9.83
N GLU A 67 2.20 2.62 -10.42
CA GLU A 67 2.49 1.89 -11.67
C GLU A 67 2.20 0.40 -11.47
N ARG A 68 2.70 -0.17 -10.36
CA ARG A 68 2.45 -1.58 -10.05
C ARG A 68 0.97 -1.91 -9.87
N PHE A 69 0.21 -1.05 -9.20
CA PHE A 69 -1.23 -1.21 -9.03
C PHE A 69 -1.96 -1.25 -10.39
N CYS A 70 -1.65 -0.31 -11.28
CA CYS A 70 -2.23 -0.25 -12.62
C CYS A 70 -1.87 -1.48 -13.46
N GLU A 71 -0.62 -1.96 -13.40
CA GLU A 71 -0.22 -3.19 -14.09
C GLU A 71 -1.04 -4.40 -13.66
N LEU A 72 -1.38 -4.51 -12.37
CA LEU A 72 -2.16 -5.61 -11.83
C LEU A 72 -3.65 -5.50 -12.16
N ALA A 73 -4.19 -4.27 -12.18
CA ALA A 73 -5.60 -4.02 -12.46
C ALA A 73 -5.97 -4.12 -13.95
N LEU A 74 -4.99 -3.92 -14.85
CA LEU A 74 -5.19 -3.93 -16.30
C LEU A 74 -4.85 -5.27 -16.97
N ARG A 75 -4.47 -6.29 -16.19
CA ARG A 75 -4.28 -7.67 -16.66
C ARG A 75 -5.52 -8.50 -16.37
#